data_AF-A0A6G9Y5R5-F1
#
_entry.id   AF-A0A6G9Y5R5-F1
#
_cell.length_a   1.000
_cell.length_b   1.000
_cell.length_c   1.000
_cell.angle_alpha   90.00
_cell.angle_beta   90.00
_cell.angle_gamma   90.00
#
_symmetry.space_group_name_H-M   'P 1'
#
loop_
_entity.id
_entity.type
_entity.pdbx_description
1 polymer ?
#
loop_
_entity_poly.entity_id
_entity_poly.type
_entity_poly.pdbx_seq_one_letter_code
_entity_poly.pdbx_strand_id
1 'polypeptide(L)'
;MAAFDAADAAWTGSSALVTVCSLFGRAGGKSHSTGVPCEESSATTQRDDHHRIRAAIAGADCRDSARNSCYRATVTTSDGSEPTPDTAAPPVRLDRGRWIKIVLLPLAVLMVLTSLLGVMYLDYVIDPEKNLHDFPVALVNQDVGDVIGSGDHRQEVNFGNQISEKLQEGVPKDKVQLRVLGPNEATQQLQSGKVYGAIIIPSDFSKRLGILGVGSVVPGDIQQPIITVQTNPRTGAFGTQIMLRIANQALTQVNEQVGKQLTDQVVQQLTPPPGGPPAPQLSGATRVALSDPVKVVVQQFHPLPDGTGQGLSAFFYALLLLLASVVGAMVIHTMIDAQLGFVPTEYGPWYVHYPPTPISRLRTLLIKWGVFALTANVVSGIFMLIAYLLDMPIDNPLALFLFSAIAMIAVGFTCLSTLAAIGSAGLLVNLIVFIILGLPSSGGTVPIEATPKYFGWLAGFEPMHQVFLGVRSILYFNADFSAGLQRGVWMSLIGLAIALVLGLVVTRYYDRKGLERSNRVAATY
;
A
#
# COMPACT_ATOMS: atom_id res chain seq x y z
N MET A 1 14.74 19.36 28.42
CA MET A 1 14.97 20.83 28.37
C MET A 1 16.35 21.09 27.75
N ALA A 2 16.62 22.31 27.26
CA ALA A 2 17.79 22.67 26.44
C ALA A 2 17.81 22.02 25.02
N ALA A 3 16.68 22.06 24.32
CA ALA A 3 16.57 21.71 22.89
C ALA A 3 15.42 22.42 22.16
N PHE A 4 14.89 23.54 22.69
CA PHE A 4 13.67 24.18 22.18
C PHE A 4 13.84 25.66 21.80
N ASP A 5 14.85 26.35 22.34
CA ASP A 5 15.01 27.81 22.25
C ASP A 5 15.60 28.32 20.91
N ALA A 6 15.53 27.52 19.84
CA ALA A 6 16.12 27.81 18.53
C ALA A 6 15.09 28.02 17.40
N ALA A 7 13.79 27.91 17.67
CA ALA A 7 12.74 27.90 16.65
C ALA A 7 12.07 29.27 16.39
N ASP A 8 11.94 30.12 17.40
CA ASP A 8 11.03 31.29 17.36
C ASP A 8 11.57 32.53 16.62
N ALA A 9 12.80 32.50 16.12
CA ALA A 9 13.46 33.66 15.51
C ALA A 9 13.17 33.85 13.99
N ALA A 10 12.35 33.01 13.37
CA ALA A 10 12.27 32.89 11.90
C ALA A 10 10.92 33.29 11.25
N TRP A 11 9.90 33.71 12.01
CA TRP A 11 8.53 33.87 11.52
C TRP A 11 7.98 35.32 11.52
N THR A 12 8.79 36.29 11.09
CA THR A 12 8.32 37.65 10.77
C THR A 12 8.91 38.16 9.44
N GLY A 13 8.19 38.02 8.32
CA GLY A 13 8.66 38.52 7.03
C GLY A 13 7.77 38.18 5.83
N SER A 14 6.83 39.06 5.50
CA SER A 14 6.00 38.92 4.28
C SER A 14 6.79 39.28 3.01
N SER A 15 7.34 38.29 2.30
CA SER A 15 7.82 38.42 0.91
C SER A 15 8.11 37.05 0.25
N ALA A 16 7.10 36.43 -0.36
CA ALA A 16 7.24 35.11 -1.03
C ALA A 16 6.55 35.07 -2.41
N LEU A 17 6.88 36.03 -3.29
CA LEU A 17 6.27 36.11 -4.64
C LEU A 17 7.19 36.66 -5.75
N VAL A 18 8.49 36.87 -5.50
CA VAL A 18 9.42 37.54 -6.44
C VAL A 18 10.79 36.86 -6.58
N THR A 19 10.85 35.52 -6.54
CA THR A 19 12.13 34.77 -6.60
C THR A 19 12.11 33.57 -7.57
N VAL A 20 11.71 33.80 -8.82
CA VAL A 20 11.85 32.81 -9.93
C VAL A 20 12.49 33.41 -11.19
N CYS A 21 12.52 34.74 -11.34
CA CYS A 21 12.86 35.41 -12.61
C CYS A 21 14.33 35.86 -12.76
N SER A 22 15.24 35.43 -11.88
CA SER A 22 16.60 35.99 -11.74
C SER A 22 17.74 35.10 -12.25
N LEU A 23 17.46 33.95 -12.89
CA LEU A 23 18.47 32.98 -13.32
C LEU A 23 18.86 33.01 -14.81
N PHE A 24 18.24 33.87 -15.63
CA PHE A 24 18.66 34.08 -17.03
C PHE A 24 18.71 35.58 -17.36
N GLY A 25 19.93 36.12 -17.51
CA GLY A 25 20.15 37.40 -18.19
C GLY A 25 21.05 38.42 -17.48
N ARG A 26 22.37 38.21 -17.47
CA ARG A 26 23.38 39.30 -17.56
C ARG A 26 24.81 38.76 -17.76
N ALA A 27 25.36 38.95 -18.95
CA ALA A 27 26.79 38.91 -19.23
C ALA A 27 27.06 39.83 -20.45
N GLY A 28 27.87 40.88 -20.29
CA GLY A 28 28.10 41.84 -21.37
C GLY A 28 28.98 43.04 -21.02
N GLY A 29 30.29 42.90 -21.26
CA GLY A 29 31.28 44.00 -21.22
C GLY A 29 31.81 44.37 -19.82
N LYS A 30 33.00 44.98 -19.69
CA LYS A 30 34.04 45.35 -20.67
C LYS A 30 35.36 45.69 -19.93
N SER A 31 36.51 45.25 -20.45
CA SER A 31 37.70 46.10 -20.81
C SER A 31 39.04 45.35 -20.75
N HIS A 32 39.87 45.62 -21.79
CA HIS A 32 41.35 45.71 -21.84
C HIS A 32 42.25 44.55 -21.35
N SER A 33 43.47 44.34 -21.89
CA SER A 33 44.12 44.79 -23.14
C SER A 33 45.40 43.95 -23.42
N THR A 34 46.06 44.21 -24.56
CA THR A 34 47.29 43.55 -25.10
C THR A 34 47.13 42.13 -25.69
N GLY A 35 47.72 41.80 -26.84
CA GLY A 35 48.37 42.70 -27.81
C GLY A 35 49.10 42.02 -28.98
N VAL A 36 48.94 42.60 -30.19
CA VAL A 36 49.74 42.43 -31.43
C VAL A 36 49.79 41.02 -32.10
N PRO A 37 50.09 40.92 -33.42
CA PRO A 37 49.37 39.99 -34.32
C PRO A 37 50.28 39.14 -35.23
N CYS A 38 49.71 38.56 -36.30
CA CYS A 38 50.41 38.29 -37.56
C CYS A 38 49.46 38.45 -38.76
N GLU A 39 50.02 38.80 -39.92
CA GLU A 39 49.30 39.20 -41.13
C GLU A 39 49.24 38.08 -42.20
N GLU A 40 48.60 38.37 -43.34
CA GLU A 40 48.47 37.46 -44.48
C GLU A 40 49.82 37.16 -45.17
N SER A 41 49.91 36.01 -45.86
CA SER A 41 50.92 35.79 -46.90
C SER A 41 50.40 34.80 -47.95
N SER A 42 50.61 35.10 -49.23
CA SER A 42 49.97 34.41 -50.37
C SER A 42 50.96 34.08 -51.51
N ALA A 43 51.15 32.78 -51.78
CA ALA A 43 51.69 32.18 -53.02
C ALA A 43 51.50 30.64 -52.92
N THR A 44 50.94 29.87 -53.86
CA THR A 44 51.37 29.50 -55.24
C THR A 44 52.81 28.96 -55.35
N THR A 45 53.13 27.91 -56.14
CA THR A 45 52.31 27.08 -57.09
C THR A 45 52.46 25.57 -56.71
N GLN A 46 52.43 24.48 -57.49
CA GLN A 46 52.42 24.13 -58.93
C GLN A 46 51.72 22.74 -59.05
N ARG A 47 50.54 22.58 -59.69
CA ARG A 47 50.28 22.26 -61.13
C ARG A 47 50.53 20.80 -61.53
N ASP A 48 49.51 20.13 -62.09
CA ASP A 48 49.55 19.50 -63.43
C ASP A 48 48.14 19.08 -63.93
N ASP A 49 48.01 18.85 -65.24
CA ASP A 49 46.76 18.88 -66.01
C ASP A 49 46.20 17.49 -66.37
N HIS A 50 44.85 17.34 -66.52
CA HIS A 50 44.18 17.00 -67.80
C HIS A 50 42.70 16.50 -67.72
N HIS A 51 41.83 17.20 -68.46
CA HIS A 51 40.79 16.70 -69.40
C HIS A 51 39.72 15.60 -69.04
N ARG A 52 38.44 16.03 -69.22
CA ARG A 52 37.37 15.44 -70.11
C ARG A 52 36.42 14.30 -69.64
N ILE A 53 35.12 14.68 -69.58
CA ILE A 53 33.96 14.09 -70.31
C ILE A 53 33.26 12.78 -69.81
N ARG A 54 31.92 12.84 -69.86
CA ARG A 54 30.87 11.79 -69.94
C ARG A 54 30.27 11.17 -68.67
N ALA A 55 29.03 10.69 -68.85
CA ALA A 55 28.10 10.19 -67.85
C ALA A 55 27.68 8.73 -68.12
N ALA A 56 27.27 8.02 -67.06
CA ALA A 56 26.36 6.86 -67.05
C ALA A 56 25.93 6.66 -65.57
N ILE A 57 24.64 6.75 -65.20
CA ILE A 57 23.61 5.69 -65.24
C ILE A 57 23.92 4.48 -64.34
N ALA A 58 23.30 4.48 -63.15
CA ALA A 58 22.64 3.33 -62.53
C ALA A 58 21.56 3.87 -61.55
N GLY A 59 20.37 3.29 -61.40
CA GLY A 59 19.85 2.07 -62.02
C GLY A 59 19.36 1.07 -60.98
N ALA A 60 18.31 1.40 -60.23
CA ALA A 60 17.66 0.51 -59.28
C ALA A 60 16.17 0.40 -59.65
N ASP A 61 15.79 -0.79 -60.13
CA ASP A 61 14.43 -1.08 -60.60
C ASP A 61 13.45 -1.24 -59.42
N CYS A 62 12.19 -0.89 -59.63
CA CYS A 62 11.12 -1.06 -58.64
C CYS A 62 9.96 -1.84 -59.27
N ARG A 63 10.04 -3.17 -59.16
CA ARG A 63 8.93 -4.07 -59.46
C ARG A 63 8.42 -4.75 -58.20
N ASP A 64 7.10 -4.85 -58.12
CA ASP A 64 6.32 -5.86 -57.39
C ASP A 64 6.66 -6.11 -55.91
N SER A 65 6.11 -5.24 -55.04
CA SER A 65 5.13 -5.74 -54.05
C SER A 65 4.18 -4.63 -53.59
N ALA A 66 3.01 -5.02 -53.08
CA ALA A 66 1.88 -4.12 -52.88
C ALA A 66 1.74 -3.56 -51.45
N ARG A 67 1.03 -2.43 -51.35
CA ARG A 67 0.47 -1.82 -50.11
C ARG A 67 1.50 -1.25 -49.10
N ASN A 68 1.96 -0.04 -49.40
CA ASN A 68 1.82 1.05 -48.43
C ASN A 68 1.47 2.35 -49.18
N SER A 69 0.31 2.94 -48.87
CA SER A 69 -0.21 4.12 -49.59
C SER A 69 0.25 5.40 -48.90
N CYS A 70 1.32 6.00 -49.43
CA CYS A 70 1.73 7.34 -49.03
C CYS A 70 0.67 8.35 -49.48
N TYR A 71 -0.19 8.79 -48.54
CA TYR A 71 -1.19 9.84 -48.76
C TYR A 71 -0.53 11.23 -48.86
N ARG A 72 0.26 11.42 -49.93
CA ARG A 72 0.73 12.75 -50.35
C ARG A 72 -0.42 13.40 -51.11
N ALA A 73 -1.21 14.20 -50.42
CA ALA A 73 -2.36 14.89 -51.01
C ALA A 73 -1.90 16.00 -51.96
N THR A 74 -1.62 15.64 -53.21
CA THR A 74 -1.29 16.60 -54.28
C THR A 74 -2.55 17.37 -54.66
N VAL A 75 -2.74 18.55 -54.07
CA VAL A 75 -3.81 19.47 -54.48
C VAL A 75 -3.43 20.05 -55.84
N THR A 76 -3.97 19.49 -56.91
CA THR A 76 -3.84 20.03 -58.26
C THR A 76 -4.76 21.24 -58.43
N THR A 77 -4.28 22.42 -58.07
CA THR A 77 -4.87 23.68 -58.52
C THR A 77 -4.76 23.76 -60.04
N SER A 78 -5.85 24.11 -60.73
CA SER A 78 -5.91 24.16 -62.20
C SER A 78 -5.33 25.45 -62.80
N ASP A 79 -4.33 26.04 -62.15
CA ASP A 79 -3.69 27.29 -62.55
C ASP A 79 -2.18 27.26 -62.26
N GLY A 80 -1.40 27.94 -63.09
CA GLY A 80 0.03 27.70 -63.30
C GLY A 80 1.00 28.38 -62.32
N SER A 81 0.59 28.60 -61.07
CA SER A 81 1.41 29.26 -60.05
C SER A 81 2.16 28.24 -59.16
N GLU A 82 3.46 28.46 -58.94
CA GLU A 82 4.21 27.72 -57.93
C GLU A 82 3.66 28.00 -56.51
N PRO A 83 3.57 26.99 -55.63
CA PRO A 83 3.14 27.21 -54.26
C PRO A 83 4.22 27.97 -53.50
N THR A 84 3.95 29.23 -53.17
CA THR A 84 4.76 29.98 -52.20
C THR A 84 4.80 29.24 -50.86
N PRO A 85 5.93 29.24 -50.13
CA PRO A 85 6.01 28.58 -48.83
C PRO A 85 4.99 29.21 -47.86
N ASP A 86 3.97 28.44 -47.48
CA ASP A 86 2.79 28.93 -46.78
C ASP A 86 3.16 29.73 -45.52
N THR A 87 2.51 30.88 -45.37
CA THR A 87 2.68 31.73 -44.19
C THR A 87 2.21 30.97 -42.95
N ALA A 88 3.16 30.55 -42.10
CA ALA A 88 2.85 29.92 -40.83
C ALA A 88 1.85 30.78 -40.05
N ALA A 89 0.68 30.20 -39.73
CA ALA A 89 -0.42 30.94 -39.13
C ALA A 89 0.04 31.66 -37.84
N PRO A 90 -0.27 32.96 -37.68
CA PRO A 90 0.30 33.76 -36.59
C PRO A 90 -0.08 33.14 -35.23
N PRO A 91 0.87 33.07 -34.27
CA PRO A 91 0.67 32.36 -33.02
C PRO A 91 -0.53 32.92 -32.27
N VAL A 92 -1.52 32.05 -32.06
CA VAL A 92 -2.82 32.43 -31.49
C VAL A 92 -2.61 33.04 -30.10
N ARG A 93 -2.84 34.35 -29.99
CA ARG A 93 -2.85 35.05 -28.70
C ARG A 93 -4.03 34.56 -27.88
N LEU A 94 -3.79 33.54 -27.07
CA LEU A 94 -4.71 33.03 -26.05
C LEU A 94 -5.21 34.21 -25.19
N ASP A 95 -6.52 34.33 -25.05
CA ASP A 95 -7.15 35.35 -24.23
C ASP A 95 -6.94 35.07 -22.73
N ARG A 96 -7.09 36.11 -21.90
CA ARG A 96 -6.90 35.99 -20.43
C ARG A 96 -7.83 34.94 -19.80
N GLY A 97 -9.01 34.70 -20.38
CA GLY A 97 -9.96 33.68 -19.93
C GLY A 97 -9.53 32.25 -20.28
N ARG A 98 -9.05 31.99 -21.50
CA ARG A 98 -8.42 30.70 -21.86
C ARG A 98 -7.15 30.46 -21.07
N TRP A 99 -6.27 31.44 -20.89
CA TRP A 99 -5.09 31.31 -20.02
C TRP A 99 -5.47 30.88 -18.59
N ILE A 100 -6.45 31.56 -17.98
CA ILE A 100 -6.97 31.20 -16.65
C ILE A 100 -7.49 29.76 -16.63
N LYS A 101 -8.25 29.31 -17.64
CA LYS A 101 -8.77 27.93 -17.70
C LYS A 101 -7.69 26.88 -17.99
N ILE A 102 -6.65 27.21 -18.76
CA ILE A 102 -5.54 26.31 -19.10
C ILE A 102 -4.58 26.16 -17.91
N VAL A 103 -4.38 27.21 -17.10
CA VAL A 103 -3.41 27.20 -15.99
C VAL A 103 -4.07 26.93 -14.65
N LEU A 104 -5.12 27.67 -14.26
CA LEU A 104 -5.67 27.57 -12.90
C LEU A 104 -6.50 26.29 -12.68
N LEU A 105 -7.16 25.74 -13.71
CA LEU A 105 -7.97 24.53 -13.53
C LEU A 105 -7.09 23.29 -13.26
N PRO A 106 -6.03 22.98 -14.05
CA PRO A 106 -5.11 21.89 -13.71
C PRO A 106 -4.38 22.15 -12.38
N LEU A 107 -3.99 23.40 -12.09
CA LEU A 107 -3.33 23.75 -10.83
C LEU A 107 -4.23 23.47 -9.62
N ALA A 108 -5.49 23.91 -9.65
CA ALA A 108 -6.45 23.69 -8.57
C ALA A 108 -6.80 22.21 -8.39
N VAL A 109 -7.01 21.47 -9.49
CA VAL A 109 -7.25 20.02 -9.46
C VAL A 109 -6.04 19.28 -8.86
N LEU A 110 -4.82 19.64 -9.28
CA LEU A 110 -3.59 19.05 -8.74
C LEU A 110 -3.43 19.34 -7.25
N MET A 111 -3.61 20.60 -6.82
CA MET A 111 -3.54 21.00 -5.41
C MET A 111 -4.53 20.21 -4.55
N VAL A 112 -5.80 20.12 -4.96
CA VAL A 112 -6.83 19.37 -4.20
C VAL A 112 -6.48 17.89 -4.12
N LEU A 113 -6.00 17.27 -5.21
CA LEU A 113 -5.64 15.86 -5.23
C LEU A 113 -4.39 15.55 -4.40
N THR A 114 -3.34 16.38 -4.46
CA THR A 114 -2.11 16.16 -3.68
C THR A 114 -2.29 16.49 -2.21
N SER A 115 -3.10 17.50 -1.85
CA SER A 115 -3.50 17.75 -0.47
C SER A 115 -4.34 16.60 0.08
N LEU A 116 -5.31 16.06 -0.68
CA LEU A 116 -6.11 14.90 -0.26
C LEU A 116 -5.22 13.66 -0.04
N LEU A 117 -4.32 13.37 -1.00
CA LEU A 117 -3.33 12.30 -0.88
C LEU A 117 -2.46 12.45 0.37
N GLY A 118 -1.90 13.65 0.59
CA GLY A 118 -1.07 13.95 1.75
C GLY A 118 -1.79 13.76 3.07
N VAL A 119 -3.02 14.28 3.21
CA VAL A 119 -3.83 14.11 4.42
C VAL A 119 -4.15 12.63 4.66
N MET A 120 -4.65 11.91 3.65
CA MET A 120 -5.05 10.51 3.79
C MET A 120 -3.87 9.58 4.09
N TYR A 121 -2.70 9.82 3.51
CA TYR A 121 -1.51 8.97 3.75
C TYR A 121 -0.80 9.31 5.07
N LEU A 122 -0.87 10.56 5.55
CA LEU A 122 -0.27 10.94 6.84
C LEU A 122 -1.15 10.55 8.03
N ASP A 123 -2.46 10.85 8.00
CA ASP A 123 -3.38 10.53 9.11
C ASP A 123 -3.56 9.01 9.33
N TYR A 124 -3.30 8.21 8.29
CA TYR A 124 -3.19 6.74 8.35
C TYR A 124 -2.08 6.23 9.28
N VAL A 125 -0.95 6.95 9.39
CA VAL A 125 0.29 6.41 9.99
C VAL A 125 0.85 7.25 11.15
N ILE A 126 0.40 8.51 11.30
CA ILE A 126 1.02 9.47 12.24
C ILE A 126 0.87 9.10 13.72
N ASP A 127 -0.25 8.49 14.11
CA ASP A 127 -0.50 8.08 15.50
C ASP A 127 -1.44 6.85 15.58
N PRO A 128 -0.89 5.63 15.46
CA PRO A 128 -1.68 4.40 15.56
C PRO A 128 -2.16 4.07 16.98
N GLU A 129 -1.57 4.66 18.04
CA GLU A 129 -1.92 4.35 19.43
C GLU A 129 -3.12 5.15 19.93
N LYS A 130 -3.26 6.40 19.49
CA LYS A 130 -4.46 7.23 19.67
C LYS A 130 -5.66 6.68 18.90
N ASN A 131 -5.40 6.11 17.72
CA ASN A 131 -6.42 5.53 16.85
C ASN A 131 -6.73 4.04 17.14
N LEU A 132 -6.01 3.40 18.06
CA LEU A 132 -6.20 2.00 18.44
C LEU A 132 -7.61 1.79 19.02
N HIS A 133 -8.39 0.92 18.39
CA HIS A 133 -9.75 0.55 18.78
C HIS A 133 -10.05 -0.92 18.45
N ASP A 134 -10.81 -1.59 19.32
CA ASP A 134 -11.31 -2.96 19.10
C ASP A 134 -10.23 -4.03 18.79
N PHE A 135 -8.94 -3.76 19.06
CA PHE A 135 -7.79 -4.56 18.61
C PHE A 135 -7.81 -5.99 19.19
N PRO A 136 -7.96 -7.04 18.36
CA PRO A 136 -8.31 -8.36 18.87
C PRO A 136 -7.10 -9.17 19.36
N VAL A 137 -7.14 -9.51 20.65
CA VAL A 137 -6.11 -10.30 21.37
C VAL A 137 -6.78 -11.46 22.10
N ALA A 138 -6.22 -12.67 22.00
CA ALA A 138 -6.69 -13.80 22.78
C ALA A 138 -6.06 -13.84 24.18
N LEU A 139 -6.85 -14.20 25.19
CA LEU A 139 -6.40 -14.59 26.52
C LEU A 139 -6.80 -16.04 26.75
N VAL A 140 -5.83 -16.91 27.01
CA VAL A 140 -6.02 -18.34 27.23
C VAL A 140 -5.54 -18.67 28.64
N ASN A 141 -6.48 -18.85 29.57
CA ASN A 141 -6.16 -19.43 30.87
C ASN A 141 -6.29 -20.95 30.82
N GLN A 142 -5.23 -21.67 31.18
CA GLN A 142 -5.25 -23.13 31.38
C GLN A 142 -5.03 -23.52 32.84
N ASP A 143 -4.78 -22.55 33.73
CA ASP A 143 -4.44 -22.76 35.13
C ASP A 143 -5.60 -23.36 35.92
N VAL A 144 -5.40 -24.59 36.41
CA VAL A 144 -6.40 -25.30 37.21
C VAL A 144 -6.42 -24.86 38.68
N GLY A 145 -5.49 -23.99 39.08
CA GLY A 145 -5.28 -23.61 40.47
C GLY A 145 -4.43 -24.62 41.25
N ASP A 146 -4.23 -24.34 42.53
CA ASP A 146 -3.55 -25.21 43.47
C ASP A 146 -4.07 -25.01 44.91
N VAL A 147 -3.69 -25.91 45.83
CA VAL A 147 -4.00 -25.78 47.26
C VAL A 147 -2.71 -25.50 48.03
N ILE A 148 -2.54 -24.26 48.48
CA ILE A 148 -1.34 -23.81 49.21
C ILE A 148 -1.58 -23.92 50.73
N GLY A 149 -0.54 -24.32 51.46
CA GLY A 149 -0.51 -24.35 52.91
C GLY A 149 -0.48 -25.76 53.52
N SER A 150 -0.10 -25.84 54.79
CA SER A 150 0.18 -27.09 55.49
C SER A 150 -0.81 -27.31 56.64
N GLY A 151 -1.28 -28.56 56.80
CA GLY A 151 -2.24 -28.93 57.84
C GLY A 151 -3.65 -28.40 57.56
N ASP A 152 -4.22 -27.69 58.54
CA ASP A 152 -5.57 -27.13 58.48
C ASP A 152 -5.63 -25.78 57.72
N HIS A 153 -4.51 -25.07 57.58
CA HIS A 153 -4.43 -23.81 56.84
C HIS A 153 -4.23 -24.05 55.32
N ARG A 154 -5.02 -24.94 54.73
CA ARG A 154 -5.02 -25.20 53.29
C ARG A 154 -5.99 -24.26 52.58
N GLN A 155 -5.46 -23.36 51.76
CA GLN A 155 -6.22 -22.40 50.96
C GLN A 155 -6.16 -22.80 49.49
N GLU A 156 -7.33 -22.98 48.87
CA GLU A 156 -7.46 -23.10 47.42
C GLU A 156 -7.22 -21.74 46.77
N VAL A 157 -6.32 -21.69 45.78
CA VAL A 157 -5.96 -20.48 45.04
C VAL A 157 -5.92 -20.76 43.54
N ASN A 158 -6.38 -19.80 42.74
CA ASN A 158 -6.22 -19.82 41.28
C ASN A 158 -5.69 -18.46 40.84
N PHE A 159 -4.37 -18.34 40.77
CA PHE A 159 -3.68 -17.13 40.34
C PHE A 159 -3.88 -16.87 38.84
N GLY A 160 -4.06 -17.89 38.00
CA GLY A 160 -4.38 -17.70 36.58
C GLY A 160 -5.70 -16.96 36.36
N ASN A 161 -6.73 -17.23 37.18
CA ASN A 161 -7.99 -16.48 37.18
C ASN A 161 -7.78 -15.04 37.67
N GLN A 162 -7.07 -14.84 38.78
CA GLN A 162 -6.75 -13.50 39.30
C GLN A 162 -5.99 -12.66 38.25
N ILE A 163 -4.99 -13.25 37.58
CA ILE A 163 -4.28 -12.60 36.48
C ILE A 163 -5.18 -12.37 35.28
N SER A 164 -6.05 -13.32 34.93
CA SER A 164 -6.99 -13.15 33.81
C SER A 164 -7.98 -12.01 34.05
N GLU A 165 -8.43 -11.81 35.28
CA GLU A 165 -9.25 -10.67 35.69
C GLU A 165 -8.43 -9.37 35.64
N LYS A 166 -7.22 -9.34 36.21
CA LYS A 166 -6.35 -8.14 36.19
C LYS A 166 -5.91 -7.74 34.79
N LEU A 167 -5.72 -8.68 33.86
CA LEU A 167 -5.51 -8.40 32.44
C LEU A 167 -6.76 -7.80 31.78
N GLN A 168 -7.97 -8.21 32.18
CA GLN A 168 -9.23 -7.62 31.69
C GLN A 168 -9.55 -6.26 32.34
N GLU A 169 -8.96 -5.92 33.48
CA GLU A 169 -9.08 -4.60 34.13
C GLU A 169 -8.01 -3.60 33.65
N GLY A 170 -6.74 -4.02 33.55
CA GLY A 170 -5.62 -3.16 33.19
C GLY A 170 -5.44 -2.88 31.70
N VAL A 171 -6.17 -3.58 30.83
CA VAL A 171 -6.18 -3.36 29.37
C VAL A 171 -7.36 -2.45 28.99
N PRO A 172 -7.13 -1.32 28.28
CA PRO A 172 -8.21 -0.41 27.89
C PRO A 172 -9.22 -1.06 26.93
N LYS A 173 -10.46 -1.25 27.41
CA LYS A 173 -11.55 -1.97 26.71
C LYS A 173 -12.06 -1.28 25.46
N ASP A 174 -11.79 0.02 25.32
CA ASP A 174 -12.03 0.84 24.12
C ASP A 174 -10.99 0.58 23.01
N LYS A 175 -9.76 0.22 23.41
CA LYS A 175 -8.63 0.03 22.49
C LYS A 175 -8.40 -1.41 22.08
N VAL A 176 -8.56 -2.35 23.01
CA VAL A 176 -8.15 -3.75 22.85
C VAL A 176 -9.32 -4.67 23.22
N GLN A 177 -9.76 -5.46 22.23
CA GLN A 177 -10.77 -6.49 22.44
C GLN A 177 -10.09 -7.78 22.93
N LEU A 178 -9.88 -7.85 24.24
CA LEU A 178 -9.34 -9.03 24.90
C LEU A 178 -10.42 -10.14 24.98
N ARG A 179 -10.25 -11.18 24.16
CA ARG A 179 -11.16 -12.34 24.09
C ARG A 179 -10.66 -13.46 24.98
N VAL A 180 -11.42 -13.85 26.01
CA VAL A 180 -11.12 -15.05 26.80
C VAL A 180 -11.55 -16.28 26.00
N LEU A 181 -10.59 -17.12 25.58
CA LEU A 181 -10.80 -18.23 24.64
C LEU A 181 -10.21 -19.54 25.17
N GLY A 182 -10.83 -20.67 24.79
CA GLY A 182 -10.22 -21.99 24.96
C GLY A 182 -8.99 -22.16 24.05
N PRO A 183 -8.02 -23.03 24.41
CA PRO A 183 -6.75 -23.16 23.67
C PRO A 183 -6.93 -23.54 22.20
N ASN A 184 -7.89 -24.42 21.89
CA ASN A 184 -8.21 -24.82 20.52
C ASN A 184 -8.81 -23.66 19.70
N GLU A 185 -9.67 -22.85 20.32
CA GLU A 185 -10.30 -21.71 19.66
C GLU A 185 -9.30 -20.57 19.44
N ALA A 186 -8.45 -20.26 20.44
CA ALA A 186 -7.36 -19.30 20.26
C ALA A 186 -6.41 -19.73 19.14
N THR A 187 -6.07 -21.02 19.07
CA THR A 187 -5.28 -21.60 17.96
C THR A 187 -5.99 -21.39 16.62
N GLN A 188 -7.30 -21.64 16.52
CA GLN A 188 -8.09 -21.43 15.30
C GLN A 188 -8.20 -19.94 14.90
N GLN A 189 -8.37 -19.03 15.88
CA GLN A 189 -8.42 -17.59 15.63
C GLN A 189 -7.04 -17.04 15.21
N LEU A 190 -5.93 -17.60 15.73
CA LEU A 190 -4.57 -17.30 15.25
C LEU A 190 -4.36 -17.83 13.82
N GLN A 191 -4.74 -19.08 13.54
CA GLN A 191 -4.64 -19.71 12.20
C GLN A 191 -5.47 -19.01 11.13
N SER A 192 -6.57 -18.36 11.50
CA SER A 192 -7.41 -17.58 10.58
C SER A 192 -7.17 -16.07 10.66
N GLY A 193 -6.12 -15.61 11.35
CA GLY A 193 -5.74 -14.20 11.42
C GLY A 193 -6.77 -13.28 12.10
N LYS A 194 -7.68 -13.84 12.92
CA LYS A 194 -8.77 -13.13 13.62
C LYS A 194 -8.34 -12.51 14.95
N VAL A 195 -7.12 -12.81 15.42
CA VAL A 195 -6.42 -12.18 16.54
C VAL A 195 -4.95 -11.95 16.18
N TYR A 196 -4.38 -10.84 16.66
CA TYR A 196 -2.97 -10.44 16.42
C TYR A 196 -1.96 -11.19 17.31
N GLY A 197 -2.46 -11.83 18.37
CA GLY A 197 -1.66 -12.65 19.28
C GLY A 197 -2.51 -13.27 20.39
N ALA A 198 -1.86 -14.05 21.25
CA ALA A 198 -2.44 -14.66 22.43
C ALA A 198 -1.52 -14.51 23.66
N ILE A 199 -2.12 -14.25 24.82
CA ILE A 199 -1.47 -14.39 26.14
C ILE A 199 -1.93 -15.73 26.71
N ILE A 200 -0.98 -16.63 27.00
CA ILE A 200 -1.25 -18.01 27.44
C ILE A 200 -0.68 -18.24 28.84
N ILE A 201 -1.57 -18.54 29.78
CA ILE A 201 -1.25 -18.95 31.15
C ILE A 201 -1.29 -20.49 31.20
N PRO A 202 -0.20 -21.18 31.56
CA PRO A 202 -0.12 -22.64 31.54
C PRO A 202 -0.87 -23.31 32.71
N SER A 203 -1.14 -24.61 32.58
CA SER A 203 -1.92 -25.38 33.56
C SER A 203 -1.19 -25.70 34.88
N ASP A 204 0.09 -25.37 34.98
CA ASP A 204 0.91 -25.47 36.19
C ASP A 204 1.26 -24.10 36.80
N PHE A 205 0.60 -23.02 36.35
CA PHE A 205 0.93 -21.66 36.76
C PHE A 205 0.77 -21.43 38.27
N SER A 206 -0.40 -21.71 38.86
CA SER A 206 -0.61 -21.54 40.31
C SER A 206 0.34 -22.41 41.14
N LYS A 207 0.65 -23.62 40.65
CA LYS A 207 1.57 -24.56 41.30
C LYS A 207 2.98 -24.01 41.37
N ARG A 208 3.50 -23.51 40.25
CA ARG A 208 4.83 -22.86 40.20
C ARG A 208 4.90 -21.59 41.05
N LEU A 209 3.84 -20.78 41.03
CA LEU A 209 3.79 -19.54 41.82
C LEU A 209 3.71 -19.84 43.34
N GLY A 210 2.97 -20.87 43.73
CA GLY A 210 2.95 -21.37 45.11
C GLY A 210 4.30 -21.96 45.56
N ILE A 211 4.96 -22.73 44.69
CA ILE A 211 6.32 -23.24 44.93
C ILE A 211 7.33 -22.08 45.02
N LEU A 212 7.17 -20.98 44.27
CA LEU A 212 8.00 -19.78 44.42
C LEU A 212 7.82 -19.12 45.79
N GLY A 213 6.58 -18.99 46.26
CA GLY A 213 6.27 -18.46 47.61
C GLY A 213 6.81 -19.33 48.75
N VAL A 214 6.53 -20.64 48.74
CA VAL A 214 6.93 -21.55 49.83
C VAL A 214 8.41 -21.96 49.72
N GLY A 215 8.90 -22.21 48.51
CA GLY A 215 10.28 -22.59 48.22
C GLY A 215 11.29 -21.50 48.54
N SER A 216 10.87 -20.24 48.67
CA SER A 216 11.72 -19.14 49.15
C SER A 216 12.33 -19.38 50.55
N VAL A 217 11.85 -20.39 51.29
CA VAL A 217 12.31 -20.81 52.62
C VAL A 217 13.19 -22.09 52.58
N VAL A 218 13.26 -22.82 51.45
CA VAL A 218 13.95 -24.13 51.34
C VAL A 218 14.90 -24.16 50.14
N PRO A 219 16.21 -24.48 50.31
CA PRO A 219 17.17 -24.49 49.19
C PRO A 219 16.82 -25.50 48.08
N GLY A 220 16.67 -25.01 46.85
CA GLY A 220 16.43 -25.80 45.64
C GLY A 220 16.33 -24.91 44.39
N ASP A 221 16.26 -25.54 43.20
CA ASP A 221 16.09 -24.82 41.92
C ASP A 221 14.65 -24.31 41.74
N ILE A 222 14.38 -23.10 42.20
CA ILE A 222 13.07 -22.46 42.07
C ILE A 222 12.92 -21.89 40.64
N GLN A 223 12.06 -22.52 39.83
CA GLN A 223 11.70 -22.01 38.50
C GLN A 223 10.49 -21.08 38.59
N GLN A 224 10.67 -19.81 38.17
CA GLN A 224 9.55 -18.87 37.97
C GLN A 224 8.46 -19.47 37.06
N PRO A 225 7.17 -19.29 37.34
CA PRO A 225 6.11 -19.53 36.36
C PRO A 225 6.34 -18.72 35.08
N ILE A 226 5.94 -19.30 33.94
CA ILE A 226 6.07 -18.68 32.62
C ILE A 226 4.68 -18.29 32.10
N ILE A 227 4.54 -17.06 31.58
CA ILE A 227 3.42 -16.69 30.70
C ILE A 227 3.95 -16.56 29.27
N THR A 228 3.30 -17.23 28.32
CA THR A 228 3.71 -17.19 26.91
C THR A 228 2.92 -16.13 26.17
N VAL A 229 3.63 -15.19 25.54
CA VAL A 229 3.05 -14.19 24.63
C VAL A 229 3.30 -14.67 23.20
N GLN A 230 2.28 -15.24 22.57
CA GLN A 230 2.33 -15.64 21.16
C GLN A 230 1.93 -14.46 20.27
N THR A 231 2.78 -14.12 19.31
CA THR A 231 2.54 -13.07 18.29
C THR A 231 2.23 -13.71 16.95
N ASN A 232 1.37 -13.08 16.13
CA ASN A 232 0.95 -13.62 14.84
C ASN A 232 1.58 -12.82 13.67
N PRO A 233 2.84 -13.06 13.27
CA PRO A 233 3.53 -12.24 12.26
C PRO A 233 2.81 -12.23 10.90
N ARG A 234 2.04 -13.28 10.60
CA ARG A 234 1.19 -13.45 9.41
C ARG A 234 0.09 -12.38 9.29
N THR A 235 -0.26 -11.70 10.39
CA THR A 235 -1.23 -10.59 10.39
C THR A 235 -0.62 -9.24 9.98
N GLY A 236 0.69 -9.06 10.14
CA GLY A 236 1.45 -7.87 9.76
C GLY A 236 2.41 -7.37 10.86
N ALA A 237 3.55 -6.80 10.45
CA ALA A 237 4.63 -6.38 11.35
C ALA A 237 4.20 -5.37 12.43
N PHE A 238 3.43 -4.32 12.09
CA PHE A 238 2.93 -3.38 13.09
C PHE A 238 1.96 -4.03 14.09
N GLY A 239 1.12 -4.98 13.64
CA GLY A 239 0.22 -5.72 14.53
C GLY A 239 0.98 -6.54 15.58
N THR A 240 2.09 -7.16 15.19
CA THR A 240 3.03 -7.81 16.13
C THR A 240 3.65 -6.81 17.12
N GLN A 241 4.07 -5.63 16.67
CA GLN A 241 4.65 -4.61 17.57
C GLN A 241 3.62 -4.02 18.56
N ILE A 242 2.37 -3.81 18.12
CA ILE A 242 1.26 -3.39 18.99
C ILE A 242 0.95 -4.48 20.03
N MET A 243 0.85 -5.74 19.60
CA MET A 243 0.64 -6.89 20.50
C MET A 243 1.74 -7.00 21.57
N LEU A 244 3.02 -6.86 21.19
CA LEU A 244 4.14 -6.87 22.13
C LEU A 244 4.08 -5.71 23.14
N ARG A 245 3.68 -4.51 22.68
CA ARG A 245 3.53 -3.34 23.55
C ARG A 245 2.43 -3.52 24.58
N ILE A 246 1.25 -3.98 24.14
CA ILE A 246 0.11 -4.31 25.01
C ILE A 246 0.51 -5.38 26.04
N ALA A 247 1.12 -6.48 25.57
CA ALA A 247 1.53 -7.58 26.44
C ALA A 247 2.55 -7.14 27.49
N ASN A 248 3.57 -6.38 27.11
CA ASN A 248 4.55 -5.85 28.06
C ASN A 248 3.90 -4.90 29.09
N GLN A 249 3.09 -3.94 28.64
CA GLN A 249 2.41 -2.99 29.54
C GLN A 249 1.45 -3.67 30.53
N ALA A 250 0.70 -4.68 30.08
CA ALA A 250 -0.25 -5.40 30.92
C ALA A 250 0.46 -6.38 31.87
N LEU A 251 1.47 -7.11 31.39
CA LEU A 251 2.19 -8.10 32.20
C LEU A 251 3.11 -7.44 33.23
N THR A 252 3.74 -6.29 32.95
CA THR A 252 4.48 -5.53 33.99
C THR A 252 3.56 -5.12 35.15
N GLN A 253 2.35 -4.61 34.87
CA GLN A 253 1.38 -4.25 35.91
C GLN A 253 0.92 -5.46 36.74
N VAL A 254 0.67 -6.60 36.08
CA VAL A 254 0.36 -7.87 36.77
C VAL A 254 1.53 -8.30 37.67
N ASN A 255 2.75 -8.29 37.14
CA ASN A 255 3.94 -8.77 37.83
C ASN A 255 4.23 -7.94 39.09
N GLU A 256 4.09 -6.61 39.01
CA GLU A 256 4.16 -5.72 40.18
C GLU A 256 3.12 -6.01 41.26
N GLN A 257 1.88 -6.34 40.87
CA GLN A 257 0.78 -6.59 41.82
C GLN A 257 0.93 -7.97 42.48
N VAL A 258 1.14 -9.01 41.66
CA VAL A 258 1.39 -10.38 42.14
C VAL A 258 2.65 -10.44 42.98
N GLY A 259 3.71 -9.73 42.60
CA GLY A 259 4.95 -9.66 43.36
C GLY A 259 4.81 -9.01 44.74
N LYS A 260 4.03 -7.93 44.85
CA LYS A 260 3.66 -7.33 46.15
C LYS A 260 2.87 -8.31 47.00
N GLN A 261 1.79 -8.88 46.47
CA GLN A 261 0.94 -9.87 47.18
C GLN A 261 1.73 -11.10 47.66
N LEU A 262 2.62 -11.65 46.83
CA LEU A 262 3.45 -12.80 47.17
C LEU A 262 4.54 -12.42 48.21
N THR A 263 5.14 -11.24 48.08
CA THR A 263 6.10 -10.72 49.07
C THR A 263 5.43 -10.54 50.44
N ASP A 264 4.25 -9.92 50.49
CA ASP A 264 3.50 -9.72 51.73
C ASP A 264 3.10 -11.06 52.38
N GLN A 265 2.66 -12.04 51.57
CA GLN A 265 2.33 -13.38 52.06
C GLN A 265 3.56 -14.10 52.66
N VAL A 266 4.73 -14.00 52.02
CA VAL A 266 5.97 -14.58 52.53
C VAL A 266 6.46 -13.86 53.80
N VAL A 267 6.36 -12.53 53.86
CA VAL A 267 6.71 -11.74 55.06
C VAL A 267 5.80 -12.10 56.24
N GLN A 268 4.50 -12.31 56.00
CA GLN A 268 3.57 -12.76 57.04
C GLN A 268 3.95 -14.17 57.56
N GLN A 269 4.29 -15.12 56.68
CA GLN A 269 4.73 -16.45 57.09
C GLN A 269 6.07 -16.46 57.86
N LEU A 270 6.97 -15.50 57.57
CA LEU A 270 8.24 -15.33 58.28
C LEU A 270 8.12 -14.55 59.59
N THR A 271 6.95 -14.00 59.92
CA THR A 271 6.72 -13.23 61.15
C THR A 271 6.57 -14.17 62.35
N PRO A 272 7.49 -14.15 63.34
CA PRO A 272 7.43 -15.08 64.48
C PRO A 272 6.27 -14.80 65.43
N PRO A 273 5.77 -15.80 66.18
CA PRO A 273 4.91 -15.58 67.33
C PRO A 273 5.57 -14.66 68.37
N PRO A 274 4.80 -13.90 69.17
CA PRO A 274 5.36 -12.98 70.18
C PRO A 274 6.33 -13.69 71.14
N GLY A 275 7.60 -13.25 71.15
CA GLY A 275 8.67 -13.85 71.93
C GLY A 275 9.56 -14.86 71.20
N GLY A 276 9.32 -15.12 69.91
CA GLY A 276 10.20 -15.95 69.07
C GLY A 276 11.54 -15.29 68.71
N PRO A 277 12.50 -16.06 68.15
CA PRO A 277 13.74 -15.52 67.57
C PRO A 277 13.44 -14.61 66.37
N PRO A 278 14.35 -13.70 65.98
CA PRO A 278 14.13 -12.76 64.88
C PRO A 278 13.86 -13.46 63.54
N ALA A 279 12.97 -12.86 62.74
CA ALA A 279 12.53 -13.38 61.44
C ALA A 279 13.73 -13.70 60.50
N PRO A 280 13.72 -14.84 59.79
CA PRO A 280 14.71 -15.13 58.75
C PRO A 280 14.69 -14.05 57.66
N GLN A 281 15.84 -13.48 57.34
CA GLN A 281 15.93 -12.43 56.31
C GLN A 281 15.93 -13.04 54.91
N LEU A 282 14.99 -12.62 54.06
CA LEU A 282 14.95 -12.98 52.64
C LEU A 282 16.25 -12.57 51.93
N SER A 283 16.86 -13.48 51.18
CA SER A 283 18.07 -13.19 50.40
C SER A 283 17.81 -12.12 49.34
N GLY A 284 18.88 -11.50 48.83
CA GLY A 284 18.78 -10.52 47.73
C GLY A 284 18.16 -11.13 46.47
N ALA A 285 18.60 -12.34 46.09
CA ALA A 285 18.05 -13.07 44.95
C ALA A 285 16.57 -13.43 45.15
N THR A 286 16.20 -13.85 46.37
CA THR A 286 14.81 -14.15 46.73
C THR A 286 13.92 -12.91 46.60
N ARG A 287 14.39 -11.75 47.07
CA ARG A 287 13.64 -10.48 46.94
C ARG A 287 13.46 -10.06 45.48
N VAL A 288 14.46 -10.25 44.62
CA VAL A 288 14.32 -10.01 43.18
C VAL A 288 13.28 -10.95 42.58
N ALA A 289 13.36 -12.25 42.85
CA ALA A 289 12.42 -13.25 42.33
C ALA A 289 10.98 -13.10 42.87
N LEU A 290 10.79 -12.48 44.05
CA LEU A 290 9.47 -12.12 44.57
C LEU A 290 8.96 -10.77 44.00
N SER A 291 9.84 -9.86 43.57
CA SER A 291 9.44 -8.61 42.88
C SER A 291 9.15 -8.80 41.38
N ASP A 292 9.75 -9.83 40.78
CA ASP A 292 9.53 -10.28 39.41
C ASP A 292 9.18 -11.79 39.41
N PRO A 293 7.97 -12.17 39.87
CA PRO A 293 7.59 -13.58 40.00
C PRO A 293 7.25 -14.27 38.68
N VAL A 294 6.89 -13.54 37.62
CA VAL A 294 6.35 -14.13 36.37
C VAL A 294 7.26 -13.86 35.18
N LYS A 295 7.91 -14.92 34.68
CA LYS A 295 8.77 -14.86 33.51
C LYS A 295 7.96 -14.80 32.21
N VAL A 296 7.94 -13.64 31.56
CA VAL A 296 7.31 -13.50 30.23
C VAL A 296 8.20 -14.10 29.15
N VAL A 297 7.64 -14.97 28.30
CA VAL A 297 8.33 -15.56 27.14
C VAL A 297 7.57 -15.23 25.86
N VAL A 298 8.22 -14.48 24.97
CA VAL A 298 7.68 -14.15 23.64
C VAL A 298 7.94 -15.30 22.66
N GLN A 299 6.92 -15.68 21.89
CA GLN A 299 7.00 -16.66 20.81
C GLN A 299 6.26 -16.15 19.57
N GLN A 300 6.59 -16.71 18.39
CA GLN A 300 5.82 -16.47 17.16
C GLN A 300 4.92 -17.68 16.89
N PHE A 301 3.62 -17.42 16.71
CA PHE A 301 2.68 -18.42 16.26
C PHE A 301 2.93 -18.72 14.77
N HIS A 302 3.49 -19.90 14.49
CA HIS A 302 3.95 -20.33 13.16
C HIS A 302 4.78 -19.24 12.44
N PRO A 303 6.09 -19.09 12.77
CA PRO A 303 6.93 -18.04 12.20
C PRO A 303 6.87 -18.00 10.67
N LEU A 304 7.08 -16.82 10.11
CA LEU A 304 7.18 -16.65 8.67
C LEU A 304 8.56 -17.11 8.18
N PRO A 305 8.64 -17.78 7.02
CA PRO A 305 9.92 -18.01 6.34
C PRO A 305 10.54 -16.70 5.84
N ASP A 306 11.82 -16.77 5.47
CA ASP A 306 12.52 -15.69 4.77
C ASP A 306 11.86 -15.36 3.40
N GLY A 307 12.26 -14.25 2.79
CA GLY A 307 11.63 -13.75 1.54
C GLY A 307 10.22 -13.13 1.73
N THR A 308 9.58 -13.30 2.90
CA THR A 308 8.23 -12.75 3.18
C THR A 308 8.19 -11.27 3.56
N GLY A 309 9.34 -10.66 3.86
CA GLY A 309 9.42 -9.27 4.31
C GLY A 309 8.64 -8.98 5.60
N GLN A 310 8.67 -9.88 6.59
CA GLN A 310 7.89 -9.78 7.84
C GLN A 310 6.37 -9.65 7.60
N GLY A 311 5.87 -10.35 6.58
CA GLY A 311 4.45 -10.34 6.21
C GLY A 311 4.04 -9.20 5.28
N LEU A 312 4.96 -8.30 4.92
CA LEU A 312 4.66 -7.17 4.02
C LEU A 312 4.58 -7.59 2.55
N SER A 313 5.11 -8.75 2.14
CA SER A 313 5.03 -9.18 0.74
C SER A 313 3.58 -9.37 0.25
N ALA A 314 2.65 -9.75 1.12
CA ALA A 314 1.22 -9.79 0.80
C ALA A 314 0.61 -8.41 0.51
N PHE A 315 1.01 -7.37 1.25
CA PHE A 315 0.57 -5.99 1.01
C PHE A 315 1.14 -5.46 -0.32
N PHE A 316 2.44 -5.63 -0.55
CA PHE A 316 3.06 -5.17 -1.79
C PHE A 316 2.58 -5.94 -3.03
N TYR A 317 2.32 -7.25 -2.91
CA TYR A 317 1.74 -8.03 -4.01
C TYR A 317 0.30 -7.56 -4.32
N ALA A 318 -0.55 -7.32 -3.31
CA ALA A 318 -1.88 -6.73 -3.52
C ALA A 318 -1.80 -5.33 -4.18
N LEU A 319 -0.84 -4.50 -3.76
CA LEU A 319 -0.60 -3.18 -4.35
C LEU A 319 -0.14 -3.28 -5.82
N LEU A 320 0.70 -4.27 -6.16
CA LEU A 320 1.12 -4.52 -7.54
C LEU A 320 -0.07 -4.93 -8.43
N LEU A 321 -0.96 -5.81 -7.96
CA LEU A 321 -2.20 -6.16 -8.69
C LEU A 321 -3.05 -4.92 -8.97
N LEU A 322 -3.22 -4.06 -7.96
CA LEU A 322 -4.04 -2.85 -8.06
C LEU A 322 -3.43 -1.82 -9.02
N LEU A 323 -2.15 -1.50 -8.87
CA LEU A 323 -1.42 -0.55 -9.71
C LEU A 323 -1.36 -1.04 -11.16
N ALA A 324 -1.04 -2.31 -11.39
CA ALA A 324 -1.04 -2.89 -12.74
C ALA A 324 -2.43 -2.87 -13.38
N SER A 325 -3.50 -2.96 -12.59
CA SER A 325 -4.88 -2.87 -13.10
C SER A 325 -5.29 -1.45 -13.44
N VAL A 326 -4.97 -0.46 -12.60
CA VAL A 326 -5.27 0.95 -12.86
C VAL A 326 -4.43 1.47 -14.04
N VAL A 327 -3.11 1.25 -14.03
CA VAL A 327 -2.21 1.65 -15.11
C VAL A 327 -2.50 0.87 -16.40
N GLY A 328 -2.71 -0.44 -16.31
CA GLY A 328 -3.07 -1.29 -17.46
C GLY A 328 -4.39 -0.85 -18.11
N ALA A 329 -5.41 -0.50 -17.32
CA ALA A 329 -6.66 0.04 -17.82
C ALA A 329 -6.47 1.40 -18.51
N MET A 330 -5.62 2.28 -17.99
CA MET A 330 -5.29 3.56 -18.64
C MET A 330 -4.52 3.37 -19.95
N VAL A 331 -3.52 2.49 -19.98
CA VAL A 331 -2.74 2.17 -21.19
C VAL A 331 -3.64 1.55 -22.27
N ILE A 332 -4.43 0.53 -21.92
CA ILE A 332 -5.37 -0.13 -22.83
C ILE A 332 -6.47 0.85 -23.30
N HIS A 333 -6.93 1.76 -22.42
CA HIS A 333 -7.87 2.81 -22.81
C HIS A 333 -7.28 3.73 -23.88
N THR A 334 -6.08 4.25 -23.65
CA THR A 334 -5.43 5.23 -24.55
C THR A 334 -4.99 4.59 -25.85
N MET A 335 -4.34 3.41 -25.82
CA MET A 335 -3.86 2.75 -27.04
C MET A 335 -5.02 2.36 -27.97
N ILE A 336 -6.13 1.85 -27.44
CA ILE A 336 -7.30 1.50 -28.28
C ILE A 336 -8.02 2.75 -28.78
N ASP A 337 -8.16 3.81 -27.98
CA ASP A 337 -8.78 5.05 -28.48
C ASP A 337 -7.90 5.78 -29.50
N ALA A 338 -6.57 5.64 -29.42
CA ALA A 338 -5.64 6.18 -30.40
C ALA A 338 -5.70 5.40 -31.74
N GLN A 339 -5.69 4.07 -31.69
CA GLN A 339 -5.84 3.21 -32.87
C GLN A 339 -7.21 3.35 -33.55
N LEU A 340 -8.26 3.72 -32.80
CA LEU A 340 -9.58 4.02 -33.35
C LEU A 340 -9.75 5.49 -33.83
N GLY A 341 -8.71 6.32 -33.73
CA GLY A 341 -8.72 7.71 -34.20
C GLY A 341 -9.44 8.71 -33.29
N PHE A 342 -9.68 8.38 -32.01
CA PHE A 342 -10.30 9.29 -31.04
C PHE A 342 -9.28 10.17 -30.29
N VAL A 343 -8.00 9.81 -30.31
CA VAL A 343 -6.89 10.52 -29.64
C VAL A 343 -5.66 10.49 -30.58
N PRO A 344 -4.85 11.55 -30.69
CA PRO A 344 -3.58 11.48 -31.41
C PRO A 344 -2.56 10.59 -30.68
N THR A 345 -1.70 9.92 -31.44
CA THR A 345 -0.53 9.20 -30.93
C THR A 345 0.69 10.12 -31.05
N GLU A 346 1.39 10.38 -29.95
CA GLU A 346 2.56 11.25 -29.92
C GLU A 346 3.73 10.53 -29.22
N TYR A 347 4.78 10.23 -29.99
CA TYR A 347 6.02 9.64 -29.47
C TYR A 347 7.23 10.49 -29.91
N GLY A 348 7.55 11.52 -29.13
CA GLY A 348 8.58 12.49 -29.48
C GLY A 348 8.22 13.23 -30.78
N PRO A 349 9.05 13.18 -31.84
CA PRO A 349 8.74 13.81 -33.12
C PRO A 349 7.70 13.03 -33.97
N TRP A 350 7.24 11.85 -33.53
CA TRP A 350 6.26 11.04 -34.26
C TRP A 350 4.83 11.39 -33.83
N TYR A 351 4.16 12.24 -34.61
CA TYR A 351 2.72 12.54 -34.47
C TYR A 351 1.92 11.71 -35.49
N VAL A 352 0.96 10.91 -35.02
CA VAL A 352 0.04 10.13 -35.87
C VAL A 352 -1.38 10.22 -35.33
N HIS A 353 -2.31 10.74 -36.13
CA HIS A 353 -3.74 10.77 -35.81
C HIS A 353 -4.52 10.05 -36.92
N TYR A 354 -5.01 8.85 -36.62
CA TYR A 354 -5.83 8.07 -37.54
C TYR A 354 -7.24 8.69 -37.68
N PRO A 355 -7.90 8.55 -38.84
CA PRO A 355 -9.29 8.99 -38.99
C PRO A 355 -10.20 8.21 -38.02
N PRO A 356 -11.21 8.86 -37.40
CA PRO A 356 -12.07 8.23 -36.40
C PRO A 356 -12.89 7.09 -37.03
N THR A 357 -12.71 5.88 -36.51
CA THR A 357 -13.43 4.70 -36.99
C THR A 357 -14.88 4.71 -36.47
N PRO A 358 -15.90 4.52 -37.32
CA PRO A 358 -17.31 4.48 -36.88
C PRO A 358 -17.60 3.18 -36.12
N ILE A 359 -17.44 3.24 -34.79
CA ILE A 359 -17.69 2.12 -33.87
C ILE A 359 -18.51 2.60 -32.66
N SER A 360 -19.53 1.82 -32.30
CA SER A 360 -20.40 2.12 -31.15
C SER A 360 -19.63 1.99 -29.83
N ARG A 361 -19.98 2.79 -28.82
CA ARG A 361 -19.25 2.85 -27.54
C ARG A 361 -19.25 1.50 -26.82
N LEU A 362 -20.36 0.76 -26.92
CA LEU A 362 -20.47 -0.59 -26.38
C LEU A 362 -19.43 -1.54 -27.00
N ARG A 363 -19.24 -1.51 -28.33
CA ARG A 363 -18.25 -2.36 -29.00
C ARG A 363 -16.82 -1.99 -28.58
N THR A 364 -16.49 -0.71 -28.49
CA THR A 364 -15.18 -0.24 -28.01
C THR A 364 -14.92 -0.69 -26.56
N LEU A 365 -15.92 -0.64 -25.68
CA LEU A 365 -15.80 -1.11 -24.30
C LEU A 365 -15.61 -2.63 -24.23
N LEU A 366 -16.36 -3.41 -25.01
CA LEU A 366 -16.20 -4.87 -25.08
C LEU A 366 -14.81 -5.28 -25.57
N ILE A 367 -14.23 -4.57 -26.54
CA ILE A 367 -12.85 -4.78 -27.00
C ILE A 367 -11.85 -4.44 -25.87
N LYS A 368 -12.02 -3.30 -25.20
CA LYS A 368 -11.16 -2.90 -24.07
C LYS A 368 -11.20 -3.91 -22.91
N TRP A 369 -12.38 -4.42 -22.56
CA TRP A 369 -12.55 -5.49 -21.57
C TRP A 369 -11.92 -6.81 -22.01
N GLY A 370 -12.12 -7.23 -23.28
CA GLY A 370 -11.54 -8.47 -23.80
C GLY A 370 -10.00 -8.46 -23.81
N VAL A 371 -9.40 -7.36 -24.26
CA VAL A 371 -7.94 -7.14 -24.20
C VAL A 371 -7.47 -7.13 -22.75
N PHE A 372 -8.13 -6.38 -21.86
CA PHE A 372 -7.73 -6.32 -20.46
C PHE A 372 -7.82 -7.69 -19.76
N ALA A 373 -8.85 -8.49 -20.02
CA ALA A 373 -8.99 -9.83 -19.45
C ALA A 373 -7.85 -10.78 -19.86
N LEU A 374 -7.41 -10.72 -21.13
CA LEU A 374 -6.25 -11.45 -21.59
C LEU A 374 -4.97 -10.95 -20.89
N THR A 375 -4.75 -9.63 -20.86
CA THR A 375 -3.58 -9.02 -20.19
C THR A 375 -3.52 -9.34 -18.70
N ALA A 376 -4.64 -9.35 -17.98
CA ALA A 376 -4.69 -9.65 -16.54
C ALA A 376 -4.21 -11.08 -16.23
N ASN A 377 -4.59 -12.07 -17.04
CA ASN A 377 -4.11 -13.44 -16.89
C ASN A 377 -2.59 -13.54 -17.17
N VAL A 378 -2.11 -12.86 -18.22
CA VAL A 378 -0.67 -12.83 -18.55
C VAL A 378 0.15 -12.14 -17.47
N VAL A 379 -0.30 -10.97 -16.97
CA VAL A 379 0.41 -10.22 -15.93
C VAL A 379 0.38 -10.96 -14.58
N SER A 380 -0.71 -11.65 -14.24
CA SER A 380 -0.73 -12.54 -13.08
C SER A 380 0.33 -13.65 -13.19
N GLY A 381 0.47 -14.28 -14.36
CA GLY A 381 1.53 -15.26 -14.62
C GLY A 381 2.93 -14.66 -14.51
N ILE A 382 3.13 -13.42 -14.98
CA ILE A 382 4.39 -12.68 -14.84
C ILE A 382 4.69 -12.36 -13.37
N PHE A 383 3.71 -11.99 -12.56
CA PHE A 383 3.90 -11.75 -11.12
C PHE A 383 4.21 -13.03 -10.34
N MET A 384 3.64 -14.17 -10.73
CA MET A 384 4.04 -15.49 -10.21
C MET A 384 5.50 -15.80 -10.55
N LEU A 385 5.93 -15.54 -11.80
CA LEU A 385 7.32 -15.73 -12.22
C LEU A 385 8.29 -14.79 -11.50
N ILE A 386 7.94 -13.51 -11.33
CA ILE A 386 8.77 -12.53 -10.60
C ILE A 386 8.89 -12.91 -9.13
N ALA A 387 7.82 -13.36 -8.48
CA ALA A 387 7.87 -13.82 -7.09
C ALA A 387 8.79 -15.04 -6.93
N TYR A 388 8.72 -16.01 -7.86
CA TYR A 388 9.65 -17.14 -7.90
C TYR A 388 11.11 -16.72 -8.12
N LEU A 389 11.37 -15.76 -9.02
CA LEU A 389 12.70 -15.21 -9.29
C LEU A 389 13.27 -14.33 -8.15
N LEU A 390 12.49 -14.04 -7.12
CA LEU A 390 12.87 -13.27 -5.93
C LEU A 390 12.84 -14.14 -4.65
N ASP A 391 12.80 -15.47 -4.81
CA ASP A 391 12.71 -16.46 -3.73
C ASP A 391 11.55 -16.20 -2.73
N MET A 392 10.46 -15.58 -3.19
CA MET A 392 9.28 -15.34 -2.37
C MET A 392 8.48 -16.64 -2.21
N PRO A 393 8.27 -17.15 -0.98
CA PRO A 393 7.56 -18.39 -0.76
C PRO A 393 6.06 -18.26 -1.04
N ILE A 394 5.50 -19.20 -1.80
CA ILE A 394 4.08 -19.27 -2.17
C ILE A 394 3.59 -20.72 -2.03
N ASP A 395 2.91 -21.03 -0.93
CA ASP A 395 2.37 -22.37 -0.66
C ASP A 395 1.26 -22.78 -1.65
N ASN A 396 0.47 -21.81 -2.11
CA ASN A 396 -0.76 -22.02 -2.88
C ASN A 396 -0.74 -21.30 -4.25
N PRO A 397 0.16 -21.66 -5.18
CA PRO A 397 0.42 -20.89 -6.40
C PRO A 397 -0.77 -20.81 -7.37
N LEU A 398 -1.56 -21.88 -7.50
CA LEU A 398 -2.76 -21.88 -8.34
C LEU A 398 -3.84 -20.93 -7.79
N ALA A 399 -4.04 -20.91 -6.48
CA ALA A 399 -4.99 -20.01 -5.84
C ALA A 399 -4.54 -18.56 -5.99
N LEU A 400 -3.23 -18.27 -5.84
CA LEU A 400 -2.69 -16.92 -6.01
C LEU A 400 -2.85 -16.42 -7.45
N PHE A 401 -2.55 -17.25 -8.45
CA PHE A 401 -2.77 -16.94 -9.87
C PHE A 401 -4.26 -16.64 -10.16
N LEU A 402 -5.17 -17.54 -9.78
CA LEU A 402 -6.60 -17.37 -10.06
C LEU A 402 -7.20 -16.15 -9.35
N PHE A 403 -6.86 -15.95 -8.06
CA PHE A 403 -7.32 -14.79 -7.31
C PHE A 403 -6.79 -13.48 -7.91
N SER A 404 -5.51 -13.45 -8.28
CA SER A 404 -4.87 -12.30 -8.92
C SER A 404 -5.55 -11.94 -10.23
N ALA A 405 -5.80 -12.91 -11.11
CA ALA A 405 -6.51 -12.67 -12.37
C ALA A 405 -7.93 -12.12 -12.13
N ILE A 406 -8.69 -12.68 -11.18
CA ILE A 406 -10.05 -12.22 -10.84
C ILE A 406 -10.03 -10.79 -10.26
N ALA A 407 -9.15 -10.51 -9.30
CA ALA A 407 -8.98 -9.20 -8.68
C ALA A 407 -8.60 -8.14 -9.72
N MET A 408 -7.61 -8.45 -10.58
CA MET A 408 -7.19 -7.55 -11.65
C MET A 408 -8.32 -7.28 -12.65
N ILE A 409 -9.05 -8.32 -13.08
CA ILE A 409 -10.21 -8.18 -13.98
C ILE A 409 -11.28 -7.29 -13.36
N ALA A 410 -11.62 -7.47 -12.09
CA ALA A 410 -12.61 -6.64 -11.40
C ALA A 410 -12.20 -5.16 -11.35
N VAL A 411 -10.96 -4.86 -10.93
CA VAL A 411 -10.44 -3.48 -10.83
C VAL A 411 -10.30 -2.85 -12.21
N GLY A 412 -9.71 -3.55 -13.18
CA GLY A 412 -9.51 -3.06 -14.54
C GLY A 412 -10.81 -2.84 -15.31
N PHE A 413 -11.78 -3.75 -15.17
CA PHE A 413 -13.10 -3.57 -15.77
C PHE A 413 -13.81 -2.37 -15.14
N THR A 414 -13.71 -2.16 -13.83
CA THR A 414 -14.25 -0.98 -13.15
C THR A 414 -13.61 0.29 -13.72
N CYS A 415 -12.27 0.34 -13.78
CA CYS A 415 -11.52 1.48 -14.35
C CYS A 415 -11.96 1.81 -15.78
N LEU A 416 -12.06 0.81 -16.65
CA LEU A 416 -12.51 0.96 -18.05
C LEU A 416 -13.97 1.39 -18.16
N SER A 417 -14.84 0.93 -17.24
CA SER A 417 -16.27 1.29 -17.20
C SER A 417 -16.47 2.74 -16.78
N THR A 418 -15.77 3.20 -15.74
CA THR A 418 -15.75 4.61 -15.32
C THR A 418 -15.29 5.51 -16.47
N LEU A 419 -14.22 5.13 -17.17
CA LEU A 419 -13.71 5.87 -18.34
C LEU A 419 -14.67 5.86 -19.54
N ALA A 420 -15.43 4.79 -19.75
CA ALA A 420 -16.48 4.73 -20.77
C ALA A 420 -17.72 5.55 -20.40
N ALA A 421 -18.03 5.66 -19.11
CA ALA A 421 -19.17 6.39 -18.59
C ALA A 421 -18.96 7.91 -18.55
N ILE A 422 -17.85 8.39 -17.98
CA ILE A 422 -17.59 9.84 -17.77
C ILE A 422 -16.36 10.38 -18.50
N GLY A 423 -15.76 9.60 -19.41
CA GLY A 423 -14.63 10.03 -20.22
C GLY A 423 -13.35 10.24 -19.40
N SER A 424 -12.55 11.24 -19.76
CA SER A 424 -11.26 11.55 -19.11
C SER A 424 -11.40 11.92 -17.63
N ALA A 425 -12.56 12.43 -17.18
CA ALA A 425 -12.83 12.63 -15.75
C ALA A 425 -12.77 11.32 -14.94
N GLY A 426 -13.00 10.17 -15.59
CA GLY A 426 -12.85 8.85 -15.00
C GLY A 426 -11.41 8.52 -14.58
N LEU A 427 -10.39 9.18 -15.15
CA LEU A 427 -9.01 9.04 -14.70
C LEU A 427 -8.87 9.53 -13.25
N LEU A 428 -9.50 10.66 -12.92
CA LEU A 428 -9.46 11.25 -11.58
C LEU A 428 -10.28 10.43 -10.58
N VAL A 429 -11.45 9.92 -10.99
CA VAL A 429 -12.27 9.04 -10.14
C VAL A 429 -11.53 7.74 -9.84
N ASN A 430 -10.90 7.10 -10.84
CA ASN A 430 -10.11 5.89 -10.64
C ASN A 430 -8.89 6.16 -9.74
N LEU A 431 -8.19 7.29 -9.93
CA LEU A 431 -7.08 7.72 -9.07
C LEU A 431 -7.52 7.89 -7.61
N ILE A 432 -8.65 8.56 -7.37
CA ILE A 432 -9.19 8.76 -6.01
C ILE A 432 -9.56 7.40 -5.38
N VAL A 433 -10.40 6.62 -6.07
CA VAL A 433 -10.99 5.39 -5.50
C VAL A 433 -9.95 4.30 -5.27
N PHE A 434 -9.06 4.04 -6.23
CA PHE A 434 -8.12 2.91 -6.13
C PHE A 434 -6.76 3.27 -5.53
N ILE A 435 -6.28 4.51 -5.67
CA ILE A 435 -4.92 4.87 -5.22
C ILE A 435 -4.98 5.73 -3.95
N ILE A 436 -5.65 6.89 -4.00
CA ILE A 436 -5.67 7.84 -2.87
C ILE A 436 -6.36 7.25 -1.64
N LEU A 437 -7.49 6.57 -1.85
CA LEU A 437 -8.25 5.93 -0.77
C LEU A 437 -7.71 4.54 -0.41
N GLY A 438 -7.20 3.78 -1.39
CA GLY A 438 -6.94 2.36 -1.25
C GLY A 438 -5.74 1.96 -0.37
N LEU A 439 -4.65 2.73 -0.38
CA LEU A 439 -3.51 2.40 0.48
C LEU A 439 -3.84 2.57 1.99
N PRO A 440 -4.47 3.67 2.43
CA PRO A 440 -4.93 3.82 3.82
C PRO A 440 -5.99 2.83 4.28
N SER A 441 -6.98 2.48 3.45
CA SER A 441 -7.99 1.47 3.79
C SER A 441 -7.46 0.04 3.78
N SER A 442 -6.30 -0.21 3.15
CA SER A 442 -5.77 -1.57 2.97
C SER A 442 -5.66 -2.37 4.28
N GLY A 443 -5.35 -1.72 5.41
CA GLY A 443 -5.01 -2.40 6.66
C GLY A 443 -3.72 -3.23 6.57
N GLY A 444 -2.88 -2.98 5.55
CA GLY A 444 -1.81 -3.88 5.14
C GLY A 444 -0.43 -3.62 5.74
N THR A 445 -0.13 -2.37 6.13
CA THR A 445 1.07 -2.05 6.91
C THR A 445 0.70 -1.79 8.37
N VAL A 446 -0.19 -0.82 8.61
CA VAL A 446 -0.86 -0.57 9.89
C VAL A 446 -2.19 -1.35 9.93
N PRO A 447 -2.49 -2.11 11.01
CA PRO A 447 -3.80 -2.73 11.25
C PRO A 447 -4.96 -1.75 11.13
N ILE A 448 -6.11 -2.17 10.61
CA ILE A 448 -7.26 -1.26 10.43
C ILE A 448 -7.81 -0.78 11.79
N GLU A 449 -7.71 -1.64 12.80
CA GLU A 449 -7.96 -1.40 14.22
C GLU A 449 -7.05 -0.31 14.83
N ALA A 450 -5.94 0.03 14.17
CA ALA A 450 -5.00 1.08 14.59
C ALA A 450 -5.03 2.31 13.65
N THR A 451 -6.08 2.47 12.86
CA THR A 451 -6.31 3.63 11.97
C THR A 451 -7.53 4.45 12.39
N PRO A 452 -7.63 5.74 12.03
CA PRO A 452 -8.85 6.52 12.22
C PRO A 452 -10.12 5.79 11.72
N LYS A 453 -11.17 5.73 12.55
CA LYS A 453 -12.36 4.86 12.35
C LYS A 453 -13.07 5.00 10.99
N TYR A 454 -12.89 6.13 10.28
CA TYR A 454 -13.44 6.32 8.93
C TYR A 454 -12.72 5.46 7.87
N PHE A 455 -11.45 5.10 8.07
CA PHE A 455 -10.76 4.11 7.23
C PHE A 455 -11.34 2.71 7.45
N GLY A 456 -11.73 2.34 8.67
CA GLY A 456 -12.43 1.08 8.96
C GLY A 456 -13.77 0.96 8.23
N TRP A 457 -14.52 2.05 8.11
CA TRP A 457 -15.74 2.11 7.27
C TRP A 457 -15.42 1.95 5.78
N LEU A 458 -14.40 2.69 5.28
CA LEU A 458 -13.96 2.67 3.89
C LEU A 458 -13.48 1.27 3.47
N ALA A 459 -12.62 0.64 4.27
CA ALA A 459 -12.14 -0.74 4.12
C ALA A 459 -13.29 -1.76 3.99
N GLY A 460 -14.47 -1.46 4.54
CA GLY A 460 -15.67 -2.27 4.41
C GLY A 460 -16.07 -2.58 2.96
N PHE A 461 -15.81 -1.67 2.02
CA PHE A 461 -16.13 -1.81 0.59
C PHE A 461 -14.96 -1.53 -0.36
N GLU A 462 -13.87 -0.91 0.12
CA GLU A 462 -12.78 -0.45 -0.73
C GLU A 462 -11.96 -1.63 -1.32
N PRO A 463 -11.70 -1.65 -2.65
CA PRO A 463 -11.10 -2.79 -3.33
C PRO A 463 -9.72 -3.26 -2.83
N MET A 464 -8.77 -2.36 -2.54
CA MET A 464 -7.42 -2.69 -2.09
C MET A 464 -7.44 -3.48 -0.77
N HIS A 465 -8.28 -3.11 0.18
CA HIS A 465 -8.47 -3.91 1.40
C HIS A 465 -8.94 -5.34 1.10
N GLN A 466 -9.91 -5.50 0.20
CA GLN A 466 -10.47 -6.80 -0.17
C GLN A 466 -9.46 -7.67 -0.95
N VAL A 467 -8.65 -7.06 -1.82
CA VAL A 467 -7.55 -7.72 -2.53
C VAL A 467 -6.43 -8.09 -1.56
N PHE A 468 -6.06 -7.22 -0.62
CA PHE A 468 -5.06 -7.51 0.41
C PHE A 468 -5.48 -8.69 1.29
N LEU A 469 -6.71 -8.72 1.81
CA LEU A 469 -7.21 -9.85 2.61
C LEU A 469 -7.14 -11.17 1.83
N GLY A 470 -7.53 -11.16 0.55
CA GLY A 470 -7.42 -12.32 -0.34
C GLY A 470 -5.97 -12.79 -0.52
N VAL A 471 -5.07 -11.90 -0.95
CA VAL A 471 -3.63 -12.21 -1.14
C VAL A 471 -2.99 -12.71 0.16
N ARG A 472 -3.23 -12.04 1.30
CA ARG A 472 -2.71 -12.44 2.62
C ARG A 472 -3.21 -13.83 3.04
N SER A 473 -4.48 -14.13 2.81
CA SER A 473 -5.06 -15.44 3.15
C SER A 473 -4.45 -16.58 2.33
N ILE A 474 -4.17 -16.35 1.03
CA ILE A 474 -3.52 -17.35 0.16
C ILE A 474 -2.06 -17.55 0.54
N LEU A 475 -1.31 -16.47 0.81
CA LEU A 475 0.12 -16.51 1.09
C LEU A 475 0.46 -17.04 2.49
N TYR A 476 -0.29 -16.67 3.53
CA TYR A 476 0.10 -16.96 4.93
C TYR A 476 -0.93 -17.75 5.74
N PHE A 477 -2.17 -17.89 5.27
CA PHE A 477 -3.23 -18.62 5.97
C PHE A 477 -3.77 -19.80 5.12
N ASN A 478 -2.90 -20.41 4.30
CA ASN A 478 -3.17 -21.61 3.51
C ASN A 478 -4.46 -21.55 2.66
N ALA A 479 -4.77 -20.38 2.10
CA ALA A 479 -6.00 -20.09 1.36
C ALA A 479 -7.32 -20.37 2.15
N ASP A 480 -7.29 -20.28 3.48
CA ASP A 480 -8.48 -20.44 4.32
C ASP A 480 -9.55 -19.38 3.98
N PHE A 481 -10.78 -19.87 3.70
CA PHE A 481 -11.90 -19.03 3.29
C PHE A 481 -12.32 -18.03 4.37
N SER A 482 -12.20 -18.39 5.65
CA SER A 482 -12.54 -17.55 6.80
C SER A 482 -11.45 -16.55 7.20
N ALA A 483 -10.21 -16.73 6.71
CA ALA A 483 -9.08 -15.82 6.92
C ALA A 483 -9.08 -14.58 5.99
N GLY A 484 -10.07 -14.48 5.10
CA GLY A 484 -10.29 -13.32 4.23
C GLY A 484 -10.62 -13.68 2.79
N LEU A 485 -10.22 -14.86 2.30
CA LEU A 485 -10.36 -15.24 0.88
C LEU A 485 -11.80 -15.17 0.39
N GLN A 486 -12.76 -15.67 1.19
CA GLN A 486 -14.18 -15.64 0.83
C GLN A 486 -14.65 -14.20 0.58
N ARG A 487 -14.28 -13.25 1.44
CA ARG A 487 -14.67 -11.84 1.31
C ARG A 487 -13.99 -11.19 0.12
N GLY A 488 -12.69 -11.42 -0.07
CA GLY A 488 -11.93 -10.91 -1.21
C GLY A 488 -12.50 -11.38 -2.56
N VAL A 489 -12.84 -12.67 -2.68
CA VAL A 489 -13.46 -13.23 -3.88
C VAL A 489 -14.85 -12.64 -4.12
N TRP A 490 -15.74 -12.64 -3.10
CA TRP A 490 -17.08 -12.08 -3.25
C TRP A 490 -17.08 -10.59 -3.60
N MET A 491 -16.24 -9.79 -2.95
CA MET A 491 -16.12 -8.36 -3.26
C MET A 491 -15.54 -8.11 -4.65
N SER A 492 -14.59 -8.93 -5.12
CA SER A 492 -14.08 -8.86 -6.49
C SER A 492 -15.18 -9.19 -7.52
N LEU A 493 -15.99 -10.22 -7.27
CA LEU A 493 -17.12 -10.59 -8.13
C LEU A 493 -18.24 -9.54 -8.12
N ILE A 494 -18.53 -8.93 -6.96
CA ILE A 494 -19.50 -7.82 -6.84
C ILE A 494 -18.98 -6.58 -7.58
N GLY A 495 -17.71 -6.21 -7.42
CA GLY A 495 -17.07 -5.11 -8.15
C GLY A 495 -17.11 -5.33 -9.67
N LEU A 496 -16.78 -6.54 -10.13
CA LEU A 496 -16.91 -6.93 -11.53
C LEU A 496 -18.36 -6.84 -12.04
N ALA A 497 -19.34 -7.29 -11.26
CA ALA A 497 -20.76 -7.18 -11.63
C ALA A 497 -21.21 -5.71 -11.73
N ILE A 498 -20.79 -4.86 -10.79
CA ILE A 498 -21.05 -3.41 -10.82
C ILE A 498 -20.41 -2.77 -12.05
N ALA A 499 -19.15 -3.11 -12.36
CA ALA A 499 -18.45 -2.62 -13.55
C ALA A 499 -19.17 -3.03 -14.85
N LEU A 500 -19.53 -4.31 -14.98
CA LEU A 500 -20.27 -4.82 -16.14
C LEU A 500 -21.61 -4.10 -16.29
N VAL A 501 -22.40 -3.95 -15.23
CA VAL A 501 -23.69 -3.24 -15.28
C VAL A 501 -23.50 -1.76 -15.63
N LEU A 502 -22.61 -1.04 -14.95
CA LEU A 502 -22.32 0.37 -15.22
C LEU A 502 -21.88 0.59 -16.68
N GLY A 503 -20.89 -0.19 -17.13
CA GLY A 503 -20.35 -0.12 -18.48
C GLY A 503 -21.38 -0.42 -19.56
N LEU A 504 -22.12 -1.54 -19.42
CA LEU A 504 -23.16 -1.94 -20.38
C LEU A 504 -24.32 -0.93 -20.41
N VAL A 505 -24.83 -0.49 -19.26
CA VAL A 505 -25.98 0.42 -19.19
C VAL A 505 -25.64 1.78 -19.77
N VAL A 506 -24.51 2.38 -19.37
CA VAL A 506 -24.16 3.75 -19.81
C VAL A 506 -23.75 3.78 -21.30
N THR A 507 -22.95 2.81 -21.77
CA THR A 507 -22.61 2.76 -23.21
C THR A 507 -23.83 2.47 -24.08
N ARG A 508 -24.70 1.52 -23.70
CA ARG A 508 -25.95 1.24 -24.42
C ARG A 508 -26.93 2.41 -24.39
N TYR A 509 -26.94 3.22 -23.32
CA TYR A 509 -27.72 4.46 -23.26
C TYR A 509 -27.19 5.51 -24.23
N TYR A 510 -25.87 5.74 -24.28
CA TYR A 510 -25.26 6.67 -25.23
C TYR A 510 -25.44 6.24 -26.69
N ASP A 511 -25.23 4.96 -27.00
CA ASP A 511 -25.44 4.40 -28.34
C ASP A 511 -26.93 4.55 -28.74
N ARG A 512 -27.89 4.24 -27.84
CA ARG A 512 -29.34 4.48 -28.06
C ARG A 512 -29.74 5.95 -28.24
N LYS A 513 -28.96 6.88 -27.71
CA LYS A 513 -29.18 8.34 -27.85
C LYS A 513 -28.48 8.95 -29.07
N GLY A 514 -27.79 8.15 -29.89
CA GLY A 514 -26.99 8.65 -31.00
C GLY A 514 -25.79 9.50 -30.56
N LEU A 515 -25.32 9.33 -29.31
CA LEU A 515 -24.19 10.07 -28.74
C LEU A 515 -22.85 9.43 -29.10
N GLU A 516 -22.71 9.02 -30.37
CA GLU A 516 -21.50 8.41 -30.91
C GLU A 516 -20.33 9.40 -30.90
N ARG A 517 -19.10 8.87 -30.95
CA ARG A 517 -17.87 9.68 -31.06
C ARG A 517 -17.61 10.08 -32.52
N SER A 518 -18.55 10.82 -33.11
CA SER A 518 -18.45 11.35 -34.47
C SER A 518 -18.00 12.81 -34.47
N ASN A 519 -17.08 13.16 -35.38
CA ASN A 519 -16.61 14.54 -35.55
C ASN A 519 -17.71 15.40 -36.21
N ARG A 520 -18.38 16.24 -35.42
CA ARG A 520 -19.37 17.25 -35.86
C ARG A 520 -18.75 18.43 -36.63
N VAL A 521 -17.78 18.16 -37.51
CA VAL A 521 -17.10 19.18 -38.35
C VAL A 521 -17.71 19.22 -39.75
N ALA A 522 -18.26 18.09 -40.25
CA ALA A 522 -18.94 18.01 -41.54
C ALA A 522 -20.40 18.49 -41.49
N ALA A 523 -20.65 19.74 -41.05
CA ALA A 523 -22.01 20.27 -40.88
C ALA A 523 -22.19 21.81 -40.99
N THR A 524 -21.25 22.53 -41.63
CA THR A 524 -21.45 23.95 -41.99
C THR A 524 -20.74 24.30 -43.30
N TYR A 525 -21.53 24.44 -44.35
CA TYR A 525 -21.22 24.99 -45.69
C TYR A 525 -20.05 24.34 -46.44
#